data_AF-A0A2H0WPQ5-F1
#
_entry.id   AF-A0A2H0WPQ5-F1
#
_cell.length_a   1.000
_cell.length_b   1.000
_cell.length_c   1.000
_cell.angle_alpha   90.00
_cell.angle_beta   90.00
_cell.angle_gamma   90.00
#
_symmetry.space_group_name_H-M   'P 1'
#
loop_
_entity.id
_entity.type
_entity.pdbx_description
1 polymer ?
#
loop_
_entity_poly.entity_id
_entity_poly.type
_entity_poly.pdbx_seq_one_letter_code
_entity_poly.pdbx_strand_id
1 'polypeptide(L)'
;MGRKNLRFRFGFTLMELVVVIAIIAVLIILAALTLNPRTQLAKARDAKRRSDLKKISTILEDYNNDKGCYPLVLEDELPPYSSSIPRD
;
A
#
# COMPACT_ATOMS: atom_id res chain seq x y z
N MET A 1 55.01 20.90 -27.70
CA MET A 1 53.66 21.32 -28.17
C MET A 1 52.62 20.86 -27.13
N GLY A 2 52.10 21.76 -26.29
CA GLY A 2 51.12 21.41 -25.25
C GLY A 2 49.68 21.60 -25.73
N ARG A 3 48.88 20.52 -25.77
CA ARG A 3 47.44 20.57 -26.08
C ARG A 3 46.69 21.19 -24.90
N LYS A 4 46.02 22.32 -25.13
CA LYS A 4 45.17 22.98 -24.14
C LYS A 4 43.80 22.28 -24.15
N ASN A 5 43.44 21.60 -23.06
CA ASN A 5 42.13 21.00 -22.89
C ASN A 5 41.08 22.10 -22.65
N LEU A 6 40.23 22.37 -23.65
CA LEU A 6 39.11 23.30 -23.52
C LEU A 6 38.03 22.65 -22.62
N ARG A 7 37.89 23.13 -21.39
CA ARG A 7 36.80 22.72 -20.50
C ARG A 7 35.58 23.59 -20.81
N PHE A 8 34.58 23.03 -21.50
CA PHE A 8 33.26 23.67 -21.61
C PHE A 8 32.54 23.59 -20.26
N ARG A 9 32.32 24.74 -19.62
CA ARG A 9 31.42 24.85 -18.48
C ARG A 9 30.04 25.23 -19.02
N PHE A 10 29.16 24.24 -19.18
CA PHE A 10 27.75 24.49 -19.44
C PHE A 10 27.09 24.86 -18.10
N GLY A 11 26.65 26.11 -17.97
CA GLY A 11 25.91 26.61 -16.82
C GLY A 11 24.40 26.50 -17.07
N PHE A 12 23.66 26.23 -16.01
CA PHE A 12 22.20 26.13 -16.01
C PHE A 12 21.56 27.51 -16.25
N THR A 13 20.55 27.59 -17.12
CA THR A 13 19.85 28.84 -17.39
C THR A 13 18.66 29.05 -16.45
N LEU A 14 18.29 30.31 -16.17
CA LEU A 14 17.07 30.60 -15.42
C LEU A 14 15.81 30.10 -16.13
N MET A 15 15.80 30.15 -17.47
CA MET A 15 14.70 29.64 -18.30
C MET A 15 14.50 28.14 -18.12
N GLU A 16 15.59 27.34 -18.08
CA GLU A 16 15.49 25.91 -17.80
C GLU A 16 14.87 25.64 -16.43
N LEU A 17 15.21 26.41 -15.39
CA LEU A 17 14.58 26.25 -14.09
C LEU A 17 13.07 26.50 -14.14
N VAL A 18 12.67 27.58 -14.81
CA VAL A 18 11.28 28.03 -14.89
C VAL A 18 10.41 27.02 -15.65
N VAL A 19 10.92 26.45 -16.74
CA VAL A 19 10.20 25.41 -17.48
C VAL A 19 10.03 24.14 -16.64
N VAL A 20 11.07 23.73 -15.89
CA VAL A 20 11.01 22.53 -15.03
C VAL A 20 9.96 22.68 -13.93
N ILE A 21 9.92 23.82 -13.22
CA ILE A 21 8.93 24.04 -12.16
C ILE A 21 7.51 24.13 -12.72
N ALA A 22 7.33 24.69 -13.93
CA ALA A 22 6.03 24.75 -14.60
C ALA A 22 5.51 23.34 -14.92
N ILE A 23 6.38 22.45 -15.44
CA ILE A 23 6.03 21.06 -15.72
C ILE A 23 5.69 20.32 -14.41
N ILE A 24 6.49 20.49 -13.35
CA ILE A 24 6.24 19.85 -12.06
C ILE A 24 4.88 20.27 -11.48
N ALA A 25 4.53 21.57 -11.57
CA ALA A 25 3.25 22.07 -11.08
C ALA A 25 2.05 21.40 -11.80
N VAL A 26 2.12 21.29 -13.13
CA VAL A 26 1.08 20.61 -13.92
C VAL A 26 0.96 19.13 -13.54
N LEU A 27 2.09 18.43 -13.38
CA LEU A 27 2.09 17.01 -13.00
C LEU A 27 1.48 16.77 -11.61
N ILE A 28 1.74 17.63 -10.64
CA ILE A 28 1.17 17.52 -9.28
C ILE A 28 -0.36 17.65 -9.33
N ILE A 29 -0.89 18.60 -10.11
CA ILE A 29 -2.34 18.81 -10.25
C ILE A 29 -2.98 17.57 -10.87
N LEU A 30 -2.42 17.03 -11.95
CA LEU A 30 -2.93 15.82 -12.60
C LEU A 30 -2.88 14.59 -11.67
N ALA A 31 -1.79 14.43 -10.91
CA ALA A 31 -1.66 13.36 -9.94
C ALA A 31 -2.71 13.45 -8.82
N ALA A 32 -2.97 14.67 -8.31
CA ALA A 32 -3.96 14.89 -7.26
C ALA A 32 -5.41 14.62 -7.71
N LEU A 33 -5.73 14.90 -8.99
CA LEU A 33 -7.05 14.62 -9.55
C LEU A 33 -7.29 13.12 -9.80
N THR A 34 -6.24 12.39 -10.18
CA THR A 34 -6.35 10.95 -10.51
C THR A 34 -6.31 10.06 -9.27
N LEU A 35 -5.51 10.45 -8.27
CA LEU A 35 -5.37 9.72 -7.02
C LEU A 35 -6.38 10.29 -6.01
N ASN A 36 -7.54 9.66 -5.87
CA ASN A 36 -8.48 9.97 -4.78
C ASN A 36 -8.02 9.26 -3.49
N PRO A 37 -7.24 9.90 -2.59
CA PRO A 37 -6.62 9.19 -1.47
C PRO A 37 -7.67 8.59 -0.52
N ARG A 38 -8.80 9.27 -0.35
CA ARG A 38 -9.90 8.81 0.52
C ARG A 38 -10.51 7.49 0.06
N THR A 39 -10.73 7.32 -1.24
CA THR A 39 -11.31 6.09 -1.78
C THR A 39 -10.28 4.96 -1.77
N GLN A 40 -9.00 5.27 -1.98
CA GLN A 40 -7.92 4.28 -1.91
C GLN A 40 -7.72 3.76 -0.48
N LEU A 41 -7.77 4.64 0.53
CA LEU A 41 -7.74 4.23 1.95
C LEU A 41 -8.99 3.44 2.35
N ALA A 42 -10.16 3.79 1.82
CA ALA A 42 -11.37 2.99 2.01
C ALA A 42 -11.22 1.58 1.43
N LYS A 43 -10.76 1.47 0.18
CA LYS A 43 -10.46 0.18 -0.47
C LYS A 43 -9.42 -0.64 0.29
N ALA A 44 -8.38 -0.02 0.84
CA ALA A 44 -7.38 -0.72 1.65
C ALA A 44 -8.01 -1.32 2.93
N ARG A 45 -8.90 -0.57 3.60
CA ARG A 45 -9.65 -1.07 4.76
C ARG A 45 -10.62 -2.19 4.37
N ASP A 46 -11.30 -2.07 3.24
CA ASP A 46 -12.16 -3.13 2.71
C ASP A 46 -11.35 -4.39 2.38
N ALA A 47 -10.16 -4.23 1.80
CA ALA A 47 -9.26 -5.34 1.49
C ALA A 47 -8.76 -6.03 2.78
N LYS A 48 -8.39 -5.26 3.82
CA LYS A 48 -8.05 -5.81 5.14
C LYS A 48 -9.21 -6.63 5.71
N ARG A 49 -10.43 -6.05 5.78
CA ARG A 49 -11.63 -6.76 6.24
C ARG A 49 -11.92 -8.04 5.45
N ARG A 50 -11.80 -8.01 4.11
CA ARG A 50 -11.96 -9.22 3.28
C ARG A 50 -10.91 -10.29 3.60
N SER A 51 -9.67 -9.88 3.81
CA SER A 51 -8.61 -10.80 4.23
C SER A 51 -8.87 -11.40 5.60
N ASP A 52 -9.38 -10.60 6.54
CA ASP A 52 -9.65 -11.04 7.90
C ASP A 52 -10.82 -12.04 7.95
N LEU A 53 -11.90 -11.77 7.19
CA LEU A 53 -12.99 -12.73 7.00
C LEU A 53 -12.51 -14.05 6.40
N LYS A 54 -11.61 -14.01 5.41
CA LYS A 54 -11.04 -15.22 4.80
C LYS A 54 -10.24 -16.03 5.82
N LYS A 55 -9.43 -15.37 6.65
CA LYS A 55 -8.69 -16.03 7.74
C LYS A 55 -9.63 -16.71 8.73
N ILE A 56 -10.72 -16.02 9.13
CA ILE A 56 -11.72 -16.59 10.02
C ILE A 56 -12.36 -17.84 9.39
N SER A 57 -12.72 -17.81 8.10
CA SER A 57 -13.24 -18.99 7.39
C SER A 57 -12.28 -20.17 7.49
N THR A 58 -11.00 -19.94 7.19
CA THR A 58 -9.96 -20.99 7.28
C THR A 58 -9.83 -21.55 8.69
N ILE A 59 -9.88 -20.69 9.72
CA ILE A 59 -9.81 -21.13 11.12
C ILE A 59 -11.01 -22.02 11.48
N LEU A 60 -12.21 -21.68 11.02
CA LEU A 60 -13.42 -22.48 11.26
C LEU A 60 -13.35 -23.83 10.54
N GLU A 61 -12.83 -23.85 9.32
CA GLU A 61 -12.58 -25.08 8.56
C GLU A 61 -11.55 -25.97 9.26
N ASP A 62 -10.44 -25.39 9.72
CA ASP A 62 -9.41 -26.11 10.48
C ASP A 62 -9.98 -26.69 11.79
N TYR A 63 -10.77 -25.91 12.52
CA TYR A 63 -11.45 -26.39 13.72
C TYR A 63 -12.38 -27.57 13.42
N ASN A 64 -13.18 -27.47 12.35
CA ASN A 64 -14.08 -28.54 11.94
C ASN A 64 -13.32 -29.79 11.47
N ASN A 65 -12.16 -29.65 10.84
CA ASN A 65 -11.29 -30.78 10.48
C ASN A 65 -10.77 -31.50 11.73
N ASP A 66 -10.42 -30.75 12.79
CA ASP A 66 -9.85 -31.32 14.01
C ASP A 66 -10.91 -31.85 15.00
N LYS A 67 -12.10 -31.26 15.03
CA LYS A 67 -13.17 -31.58 16.01
C LYS A 67 -14.41 -32.22 15.41
N GLY A 68 -14.54 -32.24 14.09
CA GLY A 68 -15.70 -32.80 13.36
C GLY A 68 -16.97 -31.96 13.46
N CYS A 69 -16.90 -30.75 14.02
CA CYS A 69 -18.02 -29.82 14.13
C CYS A 69 -17.52 -28.36 14.12
N TYR A 70 -18.42 -27.42 13.78
CA TYR A 70 -18.14 -25.99 13.90
C TYR A 70 -18.37 -25.46 15.33
N PRO A 71 -17.60 -24.45 15.77
CA PRO A 71 -17.75 -23.92 17.11
C PRO A 71 -19.09 -23.18 17.28
N LEU A 72 -19.76 -23.40 18.41
CA LEU A 72 -21.05 -22.78 18.74
C LEU A 72 -20.90 -21.38 19.35
N VAL A 73 -19.73 -21.07 19.90
CA VAL A 73 -19.39 -19.76 20.46
C VAL A 73 -17.97 -19.37 20.09
N LEU A 74 -17.78 -18.10 19.69
CA LEU A 74 -16.49 -17.50 19.39
C LEU A 74 -15.84 -16.94 20.67
N GLU A 75 -15.71 -17.78 21.69
CA GLU A 75 -15.11 -17.40 22.98
C GLU A 75 -13.64 -17.82 23.07
N ASP A 76 -12.94 -17.30 24.09
CA ASP A 76 -11.51 -17.52 24.40
C ASP A 76 -11.09 -19.00 24.54
N GLU A 77 -12.04 -19.93 24.47
CA GLU A 77 -11.85 -21.38 24.55
C GLU A 77 -11.65 -22.06 23.18
N LEU A 78 -11.08 -21.34 22.20
CA LEU A 78 -10.48 -21.93 21.00
C LEU A 78 -8.93 -21.97 21.03
N PRO A 79 -8.23 -22.35 22.12
CA PRO A 79 -6.81 -22.70 22.02
C PRO A 79 -6.72 -24.02 21.24
N PRO A 80 -5.99 -24.13 20.11
CA PRO A 80 -4.85 -23.34 19.62
C PRO A 80 -5.11 -22.23 18.57
N TYR A 81 -6.36 -22.03 18.12
CA TYR A 81 -6.71 -21.11 17.02
C TYR A 81 -6.88 -19.63 17.43
N SER A 82 -6.90 -19.30 18.74
CA SER A 82 -7.07 -17.90 19.18
C SER A 82 -5.98 -16.95 18.68
N SER A 83 -4.77 -17.49 18.44
CA SER A 83 -3.62 -16.73 17.94
C SER A 83 -3.71 -16.35 16.45
N SER A 84 -4.55 -17.04 15.68
CA SER A 84 -4.73 -16.80 14.24
C SER A 84 -5.93 -15.89 13.93
N ILE A 85 -6.81 -15.66 14.91
CA ILE A 85 -7.95 -14.73 14.77
C ILE A 85 -7.40 -13.30 14.61
N PRO A 86 -7.74 -12.61 13.51
CA PRO A 86 -7.40 -11.20 13.35
C PRO A 86 -7.99 -10.38 14.49
N ARG A 87 -7.12 -9.72 15.26
CA ARG A 87 -7.51 -8.66 16.19
C ARG A 87 -7.25 -7.34 15.47
N ASP A 88 -8.27 -6.49 15.45
CA ASP A 88 -8.29 -5.28 14.61
C ASP A 88 -7.09 -4.34 14.85
#